data_AF-A0A9W6HGS4-F1
#
_entry.id   AF-A0A9W6HGS4-F1
#
_cell.length_a   1.000
_cell.length_b   1.000
_cell.length_c   1.000
_cell.angle_alpha   90.00
_cell.angle_beta   90.00
_cell.angle_gamma   90.00
#
_symmetry.space_group_name_H-M   'P 1'
#
loop_
_entity.id
_entity.type
_entity.pdbx_description
1 polymer ?
#
loop_
_entity_poly.entity_id
_entity_poly.type
_entity_poly.pdbx_seq_one_letter_code
_entity_poly.pdbx_strand_id
1 'polypeptide(L)'
;MNDGGMGDGGMNGGGMNDGGPSLLGADEITPLAGSTARPRERAWRDMLDLFETDAAASDAVVEAEPVEPWLPPLDLGPLPESLADRARAVLAAQSDRTARLRTDMTTVRSHLDALARIPADAVETAVYLDRNG
;
A
#
# COMPACT_ATOMS: atom_id res chain seq x y z
N MET A 1 -43.31 -42.38 -56.89
CA MET A 1 -44.71 -42.84 -56.87
C MET A 1 -44.93 -43.67 -55.63
N ASN A 2 -45.52 -43.09 -54.59
CA ASN A 2 -46.55 -43.78 -53.81
C ASN A 2 -47.48 -42.72 -53.22
N ASP A 3 -48.75 -43.03 -53.34
CA ASP A 3 -49.92 -42.19 -53.17
C ASP A 3 -50.54 -42.44 -51.79
N GLY A 4 -51.32 -41.47 -51.31
CA GLY A 4 -52.47 -41.70 -50.43
C GLY A 4 -52.23 -41.82 -48.92
N GLY A 5 -52.77 -40.85 -48.17
CA GLY A 5 -53.00 -41.01 -46.73
C GLY A 5 -53.45 -39.75 -45.98
N MET A 6 -54.48 -39.05 -46.48
CA MET A 6 -55.22 -38.04 -45.72
C MET A 6 -56.09 -38.75 -44.67
N GLY A 7 -55.90 -38.37 -43.39
CA GLY A 7 -56.78 -38.70 -42.27
C GLY A 7 -57.03 -37.43 -41.47
N ASP A 8 -58.26 -36.94 -41.56
CA ASP A 8 -58.84 -35.76 -40.93
C ASP A 8 -59.21 -36.02 -39.46
N GLY A 9 -59.27 -34.94 -38.67
CA GLY A 9 -60.25 -34.84 -37.59
C GLY A 9 -59.78 -35.16 -36.17
N GLY A 10 -59.62 -34.12 -35.34
CA GLY A 10 -59.61 -34.29 -33.88
C GLY A 10 -59.09 -33.12 -33.08
N MET A 11 -59.77 -31.96 -33.11
CA MET A 11 -59.64 -30.95 -32.06
C MET A 11 -60.42 -31.39 -30.81
N ASN A 12 -59.75 -31.44 -29.66
CA ASN A 12 -60.33 -31.21 -28.33
C ASN A 12 -59.16 -30.83 -27.41
N GLY A 13 -59.04 -29.66 -26.80
CA GLY A 13 -60.09 -28.80 -26.24
C GLY A 13 -60.10 -28.97 -24.72
N GLY A 14 -59.36 -28.11 -24.02
CA GLY A 14 -59.67 -27.71 -22.64
C GLY A 14 -59.21 -28.63 -21.49
N GLY A 15 -58.05 -28.33 -20.93
CA GLY A 15 -57.69 -28.69 -19.57
C GLY A 15 -56.92 -27.53 -18.93
N MET A 16 -57.66 -26.65 -18.26
CA MET A 16 -57.13 -25.64 -17.34
C MET A 16 -56.13 -26.26 -16.37
N ASN A 17 -54.88 -25.79 -16.41
CA ASN A 17 -54.05 -25.74 -15.21
C ASN A 17 -53.82 -24.27 -14.89
N ASP A 18 -54.78 -23.74 -14.11
CA ASP A 18 -54.58 -22.56 -13.28
C ASP A 18 -53.56 -22.93 -12.18
N GLY A 19 -52.31 -22.56 -12.40
CA GLY A 19 -51.25 -22.55 -11.40
C GLY A 19 -50.39 -21.33 -11.66
N GLY A 20 -50.67 -20.25 -10.92
CA GLY A 20 -50.07 -18.94 -11.12
C GLY A 20 -48.54 -18.89 -11.05
N PRO A 21 -47.92 -17.79 -11.52
CA PRO A 21 -46.49 -17.57 -11.45
C PRO A 21 -46.07 -17.33 -9.99
N SER A 22 -45.52 -18.35 -9.35
CA SER A 22 -44.85 -18.20 -8.06
C SER A 22 -43.75 -19.23 -7.92
N LEU A 23 -42.53 -18.81 -8.29
CA LEU A 23 -41.29 -18.89 -7.52
C LEU A 23 -40.35 -17.88 -8.22
N LEU A 24 -40.46 -16.57 -7.98
CA LEU A 24 -39.68 -15.89 -6.93
C LEU A 24 -38.65 -16.81 -6.26
N GLY A 25 -37.61 -17.11 -7.03
CA GLY A 25 -36.28 -17.52 -6.56
C GLY A 25 -35.22 -16.65 -7.23
N ALA A 26 -35.54 -15.36 -7.44
CA ALA A 26 -34.55 -14.31 -7.69
C ALA A 26 -34.10 -13.73 -6.34
N ASP A 27 -33.94 -14.60 -5.34
CA ASP A 27 -33.43 -14.24 -4.02
C ASP A 27 -31.91 -14.08 -4.17
N GLU A 28 -31.54 -12.84 -4.44
CA GLU A 28 -30.32 -12.22 -3.97
C GLU A 28 -29.01 -12.99 -4.26
N ILE A 29 -28.51 -12.87 -5.49
CA ILE A 29 -27.07 -12.61 -5.60
C ILE A 29 -26.87 -11.13 -5.27
N THR A 30 -27.01 -10.78 -3.99
CA THR A 30 -26.46 -9.54 -3.47
C THR A 30 -24.96 -9.63 -3.65
N PRO A 31 -24.31 -8.78 -4.47
CA PRO A 31 -22.86 -8.78 -4.52
C PRO A 31 -22.36 -8.34 -3.14
N LEU A 32 -21.82 -9.28 -2.38
CA LEU A 32 -21.08 -8.99 -1.14
C LEU A 32 -19.98 -8.00 -1.49
N ALA A 33 -20.20 -6.73 -1.19
CA ALA A 33 -19.17 -5.68 -1.17
C ALA A 33 -17.96 -6.06 -0.27
N GLY A 34 -18.03 -7.17 0.46
CA GLY A 34 -16.96 -7.74 1.28
C GLY A 34 -15.91 -8.60 0.56
N SER A 35 -16.09 -8.97 -0.73
CA SER A 35 -15.13 -9.87 -1.39
C SER A 35 -13.88 -9.16 -1.92
N THR A 36 -13.98 -7.90 -2.33
CA THR A 36 -12.84 -7.05 -2.74
C THR A 36 -12.25 -6.24 -1.58
N ALA A 37 -13.02 -6.05 -0.50
CA ALA A 37 -12.55 -5.37 0.71
C ALA A 37 -11.37 -6.11 1.37
N ARG A 38 -11.41 -7.45 1.39
CA ARG A 38 -10.34 -8.29 1.98
C ARG A 38 -9.01 -8.22 1.17
N PRO A 39 -8.99 -8.35 -0.17
CA PRO A 39 -7.80 -8.08 -0.99
C PRO A 39 -7.24 -6.68 -0.81
N ARG A 40 -8.10 -5.64 -0.82
CA ARG A 40 -7.67 -4.25 -0.67
C ARG A 40 -7.07 -3.97 0.71
N GLU A 41 -7.71 -4.45 1.76
CA GLU A 41 -7.20 -4.29 3.12
C GLU A 41 -5.83 -4.97 3.29
N ARG A 42 -5.61 -6.13 2.65
CA ARG A 42 -4.29 -6.76 2.61
C ARG A 42 -3.27 -5.87 1.90
N ALA A 43 -3.58 -5.35 0.72
CA ALA A 43 -2.68 -4.47 -0.02
C ALA A 43 -2.31 -3.20 0.77
N TRP A 44 -3.26 -2.62 1.53
CA TRP A 44 -2.97 -1.53 2.46
C TRP A 44 -2.08 -1.96 3.63
N ARG A 45 -2.25 -3.17 4.17
CA ARG A 45 -1.35 -3.68 5.21
C ARG A 45 0.06 -3.86 4.66
N ASP A 46 0.22 -4.50 3.51
CA ASP A 46 1.53 -4.72 2.88
C ASP A 46 2.24 -3.37 2.61
N MET A 47 1.48 -2.35 2.18
CA MET A 47 1.98 -0.98 2.00
C MET A 47 2.43 -0.34 3.32
N LEU A 48 1.63 -0.49 4.39
CA LEU A 48 1.99 0.03 5.72
C LEU A 48 3.20 -0.73 6.31
N ASP A 49 3.33 -2.04 6.07
CA ASP A 49 4.49 -2.84 6.49
C ASP A 49 5.78 -2.34 5.82
N LEU A 50 5.70 -1.98 4.53
CA LEU A 50 6.81 -1.37 3.81
C LEU A 50 7.21 -0.03 4.44
N PHE A 51 6.24 0.85 4.71
CA PHE A 51 6.51 2.15 5.34
C PHE A 51 7.03 2.05 6.77
N GLU A 52 6.59 1.05 7.54
CA GLU A 52 7.10 0.79 8.87
C GLU A 52 8.54 0.30 8.83
N THR A 53 8.85 -0.58 7.89
CA THR A 53 10.22 -1.06 7.66
C THR A 53 11.13 0.09 7.26
N ASP A 54 10.68 0.94 6.35
CA ASP A 54 11.40 2.15 5.93
C ASP A 54 11.56 3.13 7.10
N ALA A 55 10.54 3.37 7.92
CA ALA A 55 10.64 4.24 9.09
C ALA A 55 11.59 3.69 10.16
N ALA A 56 11.70 2.36 10.29
CA ALA A 56 12.54 1.68 11.27
C ALA A 56 14.00 1.46 10.81
N ALA A 57 14.28 1.58 9.51
CA ALA A 57 15.64 1.40 8.99
C ALA A 57 16.63 2.33 9.72
N SER A 58 17.76 1.82 10.20
CA SER A 58 18.74 2.65 10.92
C SER A 58 19.48 3.59 9.96
N ASP A 59 20.01 4.71 10.48
CA ASP A 59 20.91 5.61 9.73
C ASP A 59 22.33 5.01 9.55
N ALA A 60 22.46 3.69 9.64
CA ALA A 60 23.70 3.02 9.29
C ALA A 60 24.00 3.38 7.82
N VAL A 61 25.23 3.86 7.57
CA VAL A 61 25.72 4.20 6.24
C VAL A 61 25.83 2.91 5.43
N VAL A 62 24.70 2.47 4.90
CA VAL A 62 24.64 1.62 3.72
C VAL A 62 24.94 2.58 2.57
N GLU A 63 25.91 2.23 1.74
CA GLU A 63 26.15 2.88 0.44
C GLU A 63 24.82 3.38 -0.12
N ALA A 64 24.70 4.69 -0.34
CA ALA A 64 23.45 5.31 -0.72
C ALA A 64 23.08 4.86 -2.13
N GLU A 65 22.43 3.70 -2.21
CA GLU A 65 21.84 3.20 -3.45
C GLU A 65 20.88 4.28 -3.97
N PRO A 66 20.88 4.54 -5.29
CA PRO A 66 20.00 5.53 -5.86
C PRO A 66 18.55 5.20 -5.52
N VAL A 67 17.91 6.09 -4.77
CA VAL A 67 16.50 5.95 -4.40
C VAL A 67 15.67 6.10 -5.66
N GLU A 68 14.97 5.02 -6.04
CA GLU A 68 14.00 5.09 -7.13
C GLU A 68 12.89 6.10 -6.77
N PRO A 69 12.42 6.92 -7.73
CA PRO A 69 11.32 7.84 -7.48
C PRO A 69 10.09 7.11 -6.94
N TRP A 70 9.62 7.52 -5.76
CA TRP A 70 8.40 6.97 -5.17
C TRP A 70 7.19 7.23 -6.06
N LEU A 71 6.56 6.16 -6.55
CA LEU A 71 5.32 6.22 -7.30
C LEU A 71 4.16 5.79 -6.39
N PRO A 72 3.21 6.69 -6.05
CA PRO A 72 2.11 6.34 -5.18
C PRO A 72 1.23 5.28 -5.85
N PRO A 73 0.78 4.26 -5.12
CA PRO A 73 -0.12 3.25 -5.67
C PRO A 73 -1.51 3.87 -5.86
N LEU A 74 -1.87 4.17 -7.12
CA LEU A 74 -3.15 4.82 -7.47
C LEU A 74 -4.35 3.88 -7.27
N ASP A 75 -4.09 2.57 -7.19
CA ASP A 75 -5.13 1.54 -7.33
C ASP A 75 -5.64 1.03 -5.98
N LEU A 76 -5.05 1.48 -4.86
CA LEU A 76 -5.40 1.03 -3.51
C LEU A 76 -6.75 1.54 -3.02
N GLY A 77 -7.31 2.57 -3.66
CA GLY A 77 -8.54 3.23 -3.22
C GLY A 77 -8.41 3.85 -1.81
N PRO A 78 -9.52 4.19 -1.14
CA PRO A 78 -9.46 4.80 0.18
C PRO A 78 -8.95 3.84 1.26
N LEU A 79 -8.23 4.38 2.25
CA LEU A 79 -7.73 3.65 3.41
C LEU A 79 -8.89 3.04 4.22
N PRO A 80 -8.87 1.73 4.53
CA PRO A 80 -9.82 1.10 5.44
C PRO A 80 -9.78 1.70 6.85
N GLU A 81 -10.95 1.94 7.45
CA GLU A 81 -11.06 2.54 8.79
C GLU A 81 -10.31 1.74 9.87
N SER A 82 -10.31 0.41 9.76
CA SER A 82 -9.57 -0.49 10.65
C SER A 82 -8.06 -0.25 10.68
N LEU A 83 -7.50 0.39 9.64
CA LEU A 83 -6.07 0.67 9.51
C LEU A 83 -5.73 2.15 9.77
N ALA A 84 -6.72 2.98 10.10
CA ALA A 84 -6.52 4.42 10.27
C ALA A 84 -5.54 4.75 11.40
N ASP A 85 -5.67 4.08 12.55
CA ASP A 85 -4.78 4.29 13.70
C ASP A 85 -3.33 3.90 13.36
N ARG A 86 -3.17 2.77 12.65
CA ARG A 86 -1.86 2.30 12.18
C ARG A 86 -1.22 3.30 11.23
N ALA A 87 -1.95 3.77 10.22
CA ALA A 87 -1.44 4.76 9.27
C ALA A 87 -1.00 6.07 9.96
N ARG A 88 -1.73 6.52 10.99
CA ARG A 88 -1.31 7.69 11.77
C ARG A 88 -0.03 7.44 12.56
N ALA A 89 0.15 6.25 13.14
CA ALA A 89 1.38 5.88 13.83
C ALA A 89 2.59 5.86 12.88
N VAL A 90 2.42 5.32 11.67
CA VAL A 90 3.45 5.34 10.62
C VAL A 90 3.84 6.77 10.24
N LEU A 91 2.85 7.63 10.00
CA LEU A 91 3.10 9.03 9.65
C LEU A 91 3.86 9.78 10.76
N ALA A 92 3.53 9.53 12.03
CA ALA A 92 4.24 10.10 13.16
C ALA A 92 5.70 9.63 13.20
N ALA A 93 5.95 8.32 13.04
CA ALA A 93 7.31 7.76 13.02
C ALA A 93 8.17 8.34 11.88
N GLN A 94 7.60 8.47 10.67
CA GLN A 94 8.29 9.08 9.54
C GLN A 94 8.59 10.58 9.75
N SER A 95 7.66 11.30 10.39
CA SER A 95 7.85 12.72 10.73
C SER A 95 8.99 12.90 11.74
N ASP A 96 9.01 12.07 12.78
CA ASP A 96 10.07 12.06 13.79
C ASP A 96 11.43 11.74 13.17
N ARG A 97 11.48 10.74 12.28
CA ARG A 97 12.70 10.40 11.53
C ARG A 97 13.21 11.58 10.70
N THR A 98 12.32 12.24 9.95
CA THR A 98 12.66 13.42 9.14
C THR A 98 13.22 14.54 10.02
N ALA A 99 12.67 14.76 11.21
CA ALA A 99 13.17 15.76 12.15
C ALA A 99 14.58 15.43 12.66
N ARG A 100 14.85 14.16 12.97
CA ARG A 100 16.19 13.69 13.39
C ARG A 100 17.21 13.88 12.26
N LEU A 101 16.91 13.42 11.05
CA LEU A 101 17.77 13.57 9.88
C LEU A 101 18.13 15.05 9.61
N ARG A 102 17.17 15.97 9.72
CA ARG A 102 17.43 17.41 9.58
C ARG A 102 18.37 17.96 10.66
N THR A 103 18.24 17.45 11.88
CA THR A 103 19.11 17.82 13.01
C THR A 103 20.54 17.32 12.78
N ASP A 104 20.68 16.08 12.32
CA ASP A 104 21.98 15.49 12.02
C ASP A 104 22.66 16.21 10.85
N MET A 105 21.93 16.50 9.78
CA MET A 105 22.44 17.32 8.66
C MET A 105 22.92 18.70 9.12
N THR A 106 22.22 19.33 10.05
CA THR A 106 22.61 20.64 10.61
C THR A 106 23.89 20.52 11.42
N THR A 107 24.01 19.48 12.23
CA THR A 107 25.21 19.18 13.03
C THR A 107 26.42 18.93 12.14
N VAL A 108 26.27 18.08 11.11
CA VAL A 108 27.34 17.78 10.14
C VAL A 108 27.79 19.05 9.42
N ARG A 109 26.87 19.90 8.96
CA ARG A 109 27.22 21.19 8.34
C ARG A 109 28.02 22.08 9.30
N SER A 110 27.59 22.20 10.55
CA SER A 110 28.33 22.97 11.56
C SER A 110 29.73 22.43 11.80
N HIS A 111 29.90 21.10 11.77
CA HIS A 111 31.22 20.47 11.92
C HIS A 111 32.12 20.79 10.72
N LEU A 112 31.60 20.68 9.50
CA LEU A 112 32.32 21.02 8.28
C LEU A 112 32.72 22.50 8.24
N ASP A 113 31.82 23.40 8.66
CA ASP A 113 32.13 24.83 8.77
C ASP A 113 33.23 25.12 9.79
N ALA A 114 33.28 24.38 10.90
CA ALA A 114 34.34 24.51 11.90
C ALA A 114 35.68 24.04 11.35
N LEU A 115 35.71 22.90 10.64
CA LEU A 115 36.91 22.39 9.97
C LEU A 115 37.41 23.35 8.89
N ALA A 116 36.51 23.96 8.11
CA ALA A 116 36.86 24.90 7.06
C ALA A 116 37.51 26.20 7.58
N ARG A 117 37.34 26.53 8.87
CA ARG A 117 37.95 27.71 9.51
C ARG A 117 39.37 27.47 10.02
N ILE A 118 39.85 26.23 10.01
CA ILE A 118 41.23 25.91 10.42
C ILE A 118 42.17 26.37 9.29
N PRO A 119 43.10 27.32 9.54
CA PRO A 119 44.06 27.75 8.53
C PRO A 119 44.94 26.58 8.09
N ALA A 120 45.10 26.39 6.78
CA ALA A 120 45.94 25.32 6.22
C ALA A 120 47.42 25.43 6.65
N ASP A 121 47.89 26.64 6.98
CA ASP A 121 49.26 26.90 7.43
C ASP A 121 49.55 26.42 8.87
N ALA A 122 48.53 26.03 9.65
CA ALA A 122 48.73 25.48 11.00
C ALA A 122 49.15 23.99 10.99
N VAL A 123 49.24 23.36 9.82
CA VAL A 123 49.49 21.92 9.64
C VAL A 123 50.98 21.56 9.68
N GLU A 124 51.91 22.53 9.64
CA GLU A 124 53.34 22.21 9.66
C GLU A 124 53.86 21.63 10.98
N THR A 125 53.08 21.61 12.06
CA THR A 125 53.45 20.83 13.25
C THR A 125 52.21 20.26 13.93
N ALA A 126 51.74 19.11 13.46
CA ALA A 126 50.89 18.24 14.25
C ALA A 126 51.67 17.77 15.49
N VAL A 127 51.47 18.43 16.64
CA VAL A 127 52.04 18.00 17.92
C VAL A 127 51.15 16.90 18.49
N TYR A 128 51.67 15.67 18.52
CA TYR A 128 51.03 14.57 19.23
C TYR A 128 51.25 14.77 20.73
N LEU A 129 50.20 15.15 21.45
CA LEU A 129 50.24 15.17 22.92
C LEU A 129 50.10 13.74 23.42
N ASP A 130 51.23 13.02 23.50
CA ASP A 130 51.29 11.77 24.26
C ASP A 130 51.12 12.12 25.74
N ARG A 131 50.05 11.61 26.33
CA ARG A 131 49.73 11.83 27.74
C ARG A 131 50.27 10.64 28.50
N ASN A 132 51.59 10.65 28.71
CA ASN A 132 52.30 9.63 29.46
C ASN A 132 51.78 9.69 30.91
N GLY A 133 51.14 8.60 31.34
CA GLY A 133 50.87 8.33 32.75
C GLY A 133 52.11 7.84 33.48
#